data_AF-A0A3C0AQH3-F1
#
_entry.id   AF-A0A3C0AQH3-F1
#
_cell.length_a   1.000
_cell.length_b   1.000
_cell.length_c   1.000
_cell.angle_alpha   90.00
_cell.angle_beta   90.00
_cell.angle_gamma   90.00
#
_symmetry.space_group_name_H-M   'P 1'
#
loop_
_entity.id
_entity.type
_entity.pdbx_description
1 polymer ?
#
loop_
_entity_poly.entity_id
_entity_poly.type
_entity_poly.pdbx_seq_one_letter_code
_entity_poly.pdbx_strand_id
1 'polypeptide(L)'
;MIASPGDVTIERELVRKAIESWNSTHSRKEKTILLPVGWEDAFAESGDSGQDVINSQILNNSDLLIGIFWAKLGTPTSKHPSGTVGEILDHIKSGKKAMIYFSDQKLSPSVLDTEQYKQVRDFKKQADNLNLGFYRSYTSGDEFKSFLSKDLSGMIISNFHSPEFNSSTNQNKQNKLSLSSLSIDILTAMGESSGGTLARLDVNTGTRFHSGSNHFGNPGDPRSQAEAIEAVEELVHSNLIKLGVSGGDVYVLTAEGYRLIEEIEESSISIEFEHDISLDAALLLKDAVHGPLTFSSTNGTQAVLEYQSGEVKFLSHMEMTKFLKSMDELLIKGYYTEHVDESMKSSKGVNCKVTYLATHKGYDYAANSDI
;
A
#
# COMPACT_ATOMS: atom_id res chain seq x y z
N MET A 1 -7.49 -20.33 6.86
CA MET A 1 -7.42 -21.66 6.21
C MET A 1 -6.05 -22.29 6.38
N ILE A 2 -5.98 -23.60 6.56
CA ILE A 2 -4.73 -24.40 6.54
C ILE A 2 -4.74 -25.28 5.30
N ALA A 3 -3.97 -24.89 4.28
CA ALA A 3 -3.85 -25.59 3.01
C ALA A 3 -2.58 -26.43 3.00
N SER A 4 -2.69 -27.75 2.93
CA SER A 4 -1.51 -28.61 2.83
C SER A 4 -1.82 -29.97 2.22
N PRO A 5 -0.82 -30.65 1.62
CA PRO A 5 -0.91 -32.06 1.33
C PRO A 5 -0.92 -32.91 2.62
N GLY A 6 -1.20 -34.21 2.47
CA GLY A 6 -1.38 -35.14 3.59
C GLY A 6 -0.08 -35.64 4.26
N ASP A 7 1.10 -35.21 3.82
CA ASP A 7 2.41 -35.61 4.37
C ASP A 7 2.95 -34.67 5.45
N VAL A 8 2.22 -33.59 5.79
CA VAL A 8 2.62 -32.57 6.79
C VAL A 8 1.66 -32.48 7.98
N THR A 9 1.13 -33.61 8.41
CA THR A 9 0.13 -33.68 9.52
C THR A 9 0.67 -33.09 10.82
N ILE A 10 1.96 -33.27 11.12
CA ILE A 10 2.59 -32.72 12.32
C ILE A 10 2.56 -31.20 12.28
N GLU A 11 2.90 -30.61 11.14
CA GLU A 11 2.93 -29.16 10.95
C GLU A 11 1.53 -28.56 11.01
N ARG A 12 0.50 -29.24 10.47
CA ARG A 12 -0.90 -28.82 10.62
C ARG A 12 -1.29 -28.70 12.10
N GLU A 13 -0.92 -29.68 12.91
CA GLU A 13 -1.16 -29.65 14.37
C GLU A 13 -0.38 -28.52 15.06
N LEU A 14 0.85 -28.27 14.63
CA LEU A 14 1.63 -27.13 15.12
C LEU A 14 0.97 -25.79 14.78
N VAL A 15 0.31 -25.68 13.61
CA VAL A 15 -0.46 -24.48 13.25
C VAL A 15 -1.66 -24.29 14.16
N ARG A 16 -2.44 -25.35 14.41
CA ARG A 16 -3.58 -25.28 15.33
C ARG A 16 -3.15 -24.87 16.73
N LYS A 17 -2.07 -25.44 17.25
CA LYS A 17 -1.49 -25.08 18.56
C LYS A 17 -0.97 -23.65 18.61
N ALA A 18 -0.33 -23.18 17.55
CA ALA A 18 0.14 -21.79 17.47
C ALA A 18 -1.03 -20.81 17.48
N ILE A 19 -2.10 -21.12 16.75
CA ILE A 19 -3.35 -20.34 16.74
C ILE A 19 -4.01 -20.34 18.13
N GLU A 20 -4.10 -21.49 18.80
CA GLU A 20 -4.64 -21.59 20.15
C GLU A 20 -3.83 -20.75 21.16
N SER A 21 -2.50 -20.86 21.11
CA SER A 21 -1.59 -20.08 21.96
C SER A 21 -1.66 -18.59 21.66
N TRP A 22 -1.86 -18.21 20.39
CA TRP A 22 -2.06 -16.82 20.02
C TRP A 22 -3.37 -16.30 20.60
N ASN A 23 -4.48 -17.04 20.41
CA ASN A 23 -5.78 -16.69 20.95
C ASN A 23 -5.75 -16.54 22.47
N SER A 24 -5.13 -17.47 23.20
CA SER A 24 -5.07 -17.40 24.68
C SER A 24 -4.35 -16.16 25.20
N THR A 25 -3.38 -15.66 24.43
CA THR A 25 -2.50 -14.56 24.84
C THR A 25 -3.00 -13.21 24.34
N HIS A 26 -3.54 -13.16 23.12
CA HIS A 26 -3.79 -11.92 22.39
C HIS A 26 -5.28 -11.63 22.18
N SER A 27 -6.17 -12.64 22.16
CA SER A 27 -7.55 -12.44 21.69
C SER A 27 -8.33 -11.35 22.41
N ARG A 28 -8.14 -11.22 23.73
CA ARG A 28 -8.80 -10.18 24.54
C ARG A 28 -8.29 -8.79 24.19
N LYS A 29 -6.98 -8.64 24.02
CA LYS A 29 -6.33 -7.35 23.75
C LYS A 29 -6.61 -6.92 22.31
N GLU A 30 -6.40 -7.83 21.35
CA GLU A 30 -6.52 -7.53 19.93
C GLU A 30 -7.96 -7.63 19.42
N LYS A 31 -8.92 -8.01 20.29
CA LYS A 31 -10.34 -8.21 19.99
C LYS A 31 -10.60 -9.10 18.76
N THR A 32 -9.65 -9.99 18.50
CA THR A 32 -9.63 -10.88 17.34
C THR A 32 -9.49 -12.32 17.84
N ILE A 33 -10.28 -13.24 17.27
CA ILE A 33 -10.13 -14.67 17.50
C ILE A 33 -9.82 -15.31 16.16
N LEU A 34 -8.75 -16.09 16.13
CA LEU A 34 -8.35 -16.87 14.97
C LEU A 34 -9.05 -18.22 14.99
N LEU A 35 -9.78 -18.53 13.91
CA LEU A 35 -10.48 -19.81 13.74
C LEU A 35 -9.70 -20.67 12.74
N PRO A 36 -9.03 -21.75 13.19
CA PRO A 36 -8.36 -22.65 12.27
C PRO A 36 -9.40 -23.48 11.50
N VAL A 37 -9.35 -23.42 10.17
CA VAL A 37 -10.20 -24.22 9.28
C VAL A 37 -9.32 -24.94 8.28
N GLY A 38 -9.50 -26.26 8.15
CA GLY A 38 -8.84 -27.10 7.17
C GLY A 38 -9.81 -28.11 6.55
N TRP A 39 -9.32 -28.92 5.61
CA TRP A 39 -10.15 -29.90 4.90
C TRP A 39 -10.77 -30.96 5.83
N GLU A 40 -10.15 -31.26 6.98
CA GLU A 40 -10.73 -32.13 8.02
C GLU A 40 -11.96 -31.55 8.72
N ASP A 41 -12.18 -30.24 8.64
CA ASP A 41 -13.31 -29.54 9.27
C ASP A 41 -14.53 -29.44 8.32
N ALA A 42 -14.38 -29.84 7.05
CA ALA A 42 -15.49 -29.94 6.11
C ALA A 42 -16.36 -31.14 6.52
N PHE A 43 -17.55 -30.86 7.08
CA PHE A 43 -18.51 -31.88 7.48
C PHE A 43 -18.74 -32.90 6.35
N ALA A 44 -18.66 -34.18 6.70
CA ALA A 44 -19.00 -35.31 5.85
C ALA A 44 -20.51 -35.38 5.56
N GLU A 45 -21.06 -34.37 4.89
CA GLU A 45 -22.37 -34.47 4.24
C GLU A 45 -22.18 -34.77 2.75
N SER A 46 -22.13 -36.07 2.47
CA SER A 46 -22.72 -36.77 1.32
C SER A 46 -22.43 -36.26 -0.11
N GLY A 47 -21.57 -37.00 -0.81
CA GLY A 47 -21.71 -37.32 -2.24
C GLY A 47 -21.02 -36.38 -3.24
N ASP A 48 -19.78 -36.72 -3.62
CA ASP A 48 -19.00 -36.43 -4.85
C ASP A 48 -19.15 -35.09 -5.62
N SER A 49 -19.91 -34.13 -5.09
CA SER A 49 -20.26 -32.85 -5.72
C SER A 49 -20.34 -31.70 -4.71
N GLY A 50 -20.42 -32.00 -3.41
CA GLY A 50 -20.43 -31.01 -2.33
C GLY A 50 -19.04 -30.52 -1.88
N GLN A 51 -17.97 -31.31 -2.09
CA GLN A 51 -16.62 -30.94 -1.65
C GLN A 51 -16.12 -29.65 -2.31
N ASP A 52 -16.31 -29.49 -3.62
CA ASP A 52 -15.85 -28.29 -4.34
C ASP A 52 -16.58 -27.01 -3.86
N VAL A 53 -17.87 -27.11 -3.55
CA VAL A 53 -18.68 -25.98 -3.06
C VAL A 53 -18.28 -25.62 -1.63
N ILE A 54 -18.13 -26.61 -0.75
CA ILE A 54 -17.72 -26.40 0.65
C ILE A 54 -16.30 -25.85 0.70
N ASN A 55 -15.37 -26.44 -0.06
CA ASN A 55 -13.98 -25.96 -0.14
C ASN A 55 -13.93 -24.53 -0.68
N SER A 56 -14.74 -24.21 -1.69
CA SER A 56 -14.85 -22.83 -2.20
C SER A 56 -15.42 -21.88 -1.16
N GLN A 57 -16.43 -22.28 -0.38
CA GLN A 57 -16.98 -21.45 0.69
C GLN A 57 -15.97 -21.22 1.82
N ILE A 58 -15.24 -22.26 2.23
CA ILE A 58 -14.18 -22.16 3.25
C ILE A 58 -13.06 -21.23 2.75
N LEU A 59 -12.64 -21.38 1.50
CA LEU A 59 -11.62 -20.53 0.88
C LEU A 59 -12.08 -19.06 0.78
N ASN A 60 -13.32 -18.84 0.34
CA ASN A 60 -13.91 -17.52 0.16
C ASN A 60 -14.15 -16.80 1.49
N ASN A 61 -14.44 -17.53 2.57
CA ASN A 61 -14.66 -16.95 3.89
C ASN A 61 -13.39 -16.88 4.75
N SER A 62 -12.27 -17.43 4.28
CA SER A 62 -11.00 -17.34 4.99
C SER A 62 -10.34 -15.98 4.76
N ASP A 63 -9.84 -15.36 5.82
CA ASP A 63 -9.11 -14.06 5.75
C ASP A 63 -7.60 -14.22 5.54
N LEU A 64 -7.05 -15.32 6.07
CA LEU A 64 -5.64 -15.68 5.99
C LEU A 64 -5.51 -17.16 5.60
N LEU A 65 -4.62 -17.46 4.66
CA LEU A 65 -4.26 -18.81 4.26
C LEU A 65 -2.85 -19.15 4.74
N ILE A 66 -2.68 -20.33 5.34
CA ILE A 66 -1.38 -20.91 5.70
C ILE A 66 -1.15 -22.15 4.83
N GLY A 67 -0.24 -22.05 3.88
CA GLY A 67 0.19 -23.11 2.98
C GLY A 67 1.40 -23.87 3.54
N ILE A 68 1.39 -25.19 3.54
CA ILE A 68 2.51 -25.99 4.04
C ILE A 68 2.84 -27.11 3.05
N PHE A 69 4.11 -27.21 2.66
CA PHE A 69 4.61 -28.22 1.73
C PHE A 69 5.85 -28.93 2.26
N TRP A 70 5.98 -30.22 1.96
CA TRP A 70 7.21 -30.98 2.20
C TRP A 70 7.62 -31.81 0.98
N ALA A 71 7.25 -33.10 0.93
CA ALA A 71 7.66 -34.00 -0.13
C ALA A 71 6.63 -34.09 -1.26
N LYS A 72 5.38 -33.76 -0.96
CA LYS A 72 4.26 -33.82 -1.89
C LYS A 72 3.74 -32.44 -2.25
N LEU A 73 3.33 -32.27 -3.50
CA LEU A 73 2.56 -31.11 -3.94
C LEU A 73 1.06 -31.38 -3.77
N GLY A 74 0.64 -32.64 -3.89
CA GLY A 74 -0.74 -33.08 -3.83
C GLY A 74 -1.26 -33.61 -5.17
N THR A 75 -2.56 -33.91 -5.22
CA THR A 75 -3.20 -34.48 -6.41
C THR A 75 -3.57 -33.36 -7.40
N PRO A 76 -3.22 -33.50 -8.69
CA PRO A 76 -3.63 -32.56 -9.74
C PRO A 76 -5.15 -32.41 -9.80
N THR A 77 -5.59 -31.19 -10.09
CA THR A 77 -7.01 -30.89 -10.34
C THR A 77 -7.19 -30.54 -11.82
N SER A 78 -8.44 -30.36 -12.25
CA SER A 78 -8.76 -29.95 -13.62
C SER A 78 -8.15 -28.59 -14.01
N LYS A 79 -7.81 -27.73 -13.04
CA LYS A 79 -7.31 -26.36 -13.26
C LYS A 79 -5.91 -26.10 -12.74
N HIS A 80 -5.44 -26.87 -11.75
CA HIS A 80 -4.20 -26.56 -11.04
C HIS A 80 -3.31 -27.79 -10.82
N PRO A 81 -1.97 -27.61 -10.74
CA PRO A 81 -1.01 -28.68 -10.49
C PRO A 81 -1.28 -29.50 -9.21
N SER A 82 -1.90 -28.88 -8.21
CA SER A 82 -2.55 -29.58 -7.11
C SER A 82 -3.73 -28.77 -6.54
N GLY A 83 -4.60 -29.43 -5.77
CA GLY A 83 -5.69 -28.75 -5.05
C GLY A 83 -5.19 -27.64 -4.13
N THR A 84 -4.20 -27.94 -3.30
CA THR A 84 -3.56 -26.97 -2.39
C THR A 84 -2.96 -25.77 -3.12
N VAL A 85 -2.33 -25.99 -4.28
CA VAL A 85 -1.78 -24.89 -5.10
C VAL A 85 -2.91 -24.02 -5.66
N GLY A 86 -4.00 -24.63 -6.13
CA GLY A 86 -5.17 -23.89 -6.59
C GLY A 86 -5.76 -23.00 -5.51
N GLU A 87 -5.97 -23.55 -4.31
CA GLU A 87 -6.44 -22.80 -3.15
C GLU A 87 -5.55 -21.60 -2.83
N ILE A 88 -4.22 -21.78 -2.80
CA ILE A 88 -3.27 -20.68 -2.55
C ILE A 88 -3.38 -19.59 -3.62
N LEU A 89 -3.35 -19.98 -4.90
CA LEU A 89 -3.36 -19.03 -6.00
C LEU A 89 -4.67 -18.26 -6.06
N ASP A 90 -5.81 -18.92 -5.86
CA ASP A 90 -7.12 -18.27 -5.90
C ASP A 90 -7.34 -17.36 -4.69
N HIS A 91 -6.80 -17.73 -3.52
CA HIS A 91 -6.80 -16.87 -2.33
C HIS A 91 -6.00 -15.57 -2.55
N ILE A 92 -4.81 -15.69 -3.12
CA ILE A 92 -3.93 -14.55 -3.40
C ILE A 92 -4.51 -13.67 -4.52
N LYS A 93 -5.06 -14.25 -5.58
CA LYS A 93 -5.76 -13.50 -6.64
C LYS A 93 -6.94 -12.68 -6.09
N SER A 94 -7.54 -13.13 -5.00
CA SER A 94 -8.62 -12.42 -4.30
C SER A 94 -8.12 -11.27 -3.42
N GLY A 95 -6.82 -10.94 -3.46
CA GLY A 95 -6.20 -9.88 -2.67
C GLY A 95 -5.95 -10.23 -1.20
N LYS A 96 -6.16 -11.50 -0.82
CA LYS A 96 -6.03 -11.96 0.56
C LYS A 96 -4.63 -12.44 0.90
N LYS A 97 -4.29 -12.41 2.19
CA LYS A 97 -2.94 -12.71 2.67
C LYS A 97 -2.71 -14.21 2.74
N ALA A 98 -1.54 -14.65 2.30
CA ALA A 98 -1.11 -16.04 2.41
C ALA A 98 0.30 -16.12 3.02
N MET A 99 0.51 -17.16 3.83
CA MET A 99 1.82 -17.51 4.39
C MET A 99 2.18 -18.91 3.93
N ILE A 100 3.27 -19.06 3.18
CA ILE A 100 3.63 -20.34 2.56
C ILE A 100 4.92 -20.90 3.18
N TYR A 101 4.88 -22.14 3.64
CA TYR A 101 5.99 -22.78 4.32
C TYR A 101 6.47 -24.03 3.58
N PHE A 102 7.78 -24.15 3.39
CA PHE A 102 8.42 -25.28 2.73
C PHE A 102 9.36 -26.02 3.69
N SER A 103 9.11 -27.30 3.92
CA SER A 103 10.01 -28.16 4.69
C SER A 103 11.20 -28.58 3.82
N ASP A 104 12.40 -28.32 4.34
CA ASP A 104 13.68 -28.80 3.84
C ASP A 104 14.24 -29.95 4.71
N GLN A 105 13.37 -30.63 5.48
CA GLN A 105 13.72 -31.84 6.22
C GLN A 105 14.24 -32.93 5.27
N LYS A 106 15.26 -33.66 5.73
CA LYS A 106 15.88 -34.75 4.96
C LYS A 106 14.87 -35.86 4.70
N LEU A 107 14.72 -36.21 3.42
CA LEU A 107 13.88 -37.32 2.98
C LEU A 107 14.71 -38.59 2.82
N SER A 108 14.20 -39.71 3.33
CA SER A 108 14.77 -41.02 3.01
C SER A 108 14.50 -41.33 1.53
N PRO A 109 15.49 -41.79 0.75
CA PRO A 109 15.30 -42.20 -0.64
C PRO A 109 14.19 -43.25 -0.83
N SER A 110 13.90 -44.04 0.21
CA SER A 110 12.88 -45.09 0.18
C SER A 110 11.43 -44.59 0.17
N VAL A 111 11.19 -43.33 0.53
CA VAL A 111 9.85 -42.71 0.64
C VAL A 111 9.68 -41.54 -0.34
N LEU A 112 10.74 -41.21 -1.08
CA LEU A 112 10.77 -40.07 -1.99
C LEU A 112 10.05 -40.40 -3.30
N ASP A 113 8.89 -39.77 -3.52
CA ASP A 113 8.35 -39.62 -4.86
C ASP A 113 9.08 -38.46 -5.55
N THR A 114 10.01 -38.81 -6.44
CA THR A 114 10.87 -37.84 -7.12
C THR A 114 10.09 -36.82 -7.96
N GLU A 115 8.95 -37.22 -8.54
CA GLU A 115 8.16 -36.33 -9.38
C GLU A 115 7.37 -35.33 -8.53
N GLN A 116 6.69 -35.80 -7.49
CA GLN A 116 6.02 -34.93 -6.51
C GLN A 116 7.00 -33.95 -5.85
N TYR A 117 8.18 -34.44 -5.46
CA TYR A 117 9.19 -33.60 -4.83
C TYR A 117 9.72 -32.53 -5.80
N LYS A 118 9.94 -32.89 -7.07
CA LYS A 118 10.32 -31.93 -8.12
C LYS A 118 9.24 -30.86 -8.29
N GLN A 119 7.96 -31.25 -8.30
CA GLN A 119 6.84 -30.31 -8.39
C GLN A 119 6.80 -29.32 -7.22
N VAL A 120 7.11 -29.76 -5.99
CA VAL A 120 7.25 -28.85 -4.84
C VAL A 120 8.38 -27.85 -5.07
N ARG A 121 9.52 -28.30 -5.59
CA ARG A 121 10.66 -27.40 -5.89
C ARG A 121 10.36 -26.41 -7.00
N ASP A 122 9.62 -26.83 -8.01
CA ASP A 122 9.19 -25.95 -9.09
C ASP A 122 8.14 -24.93 -8.59
N PHE A 123 7.24 -25.33 -7.71
CA PHE A 123 6.29 -24.41 -7.07
C PHE A 123 7.00 -23.41 -6.15
N LYS A 124 8.00 -23.84 -5.38
CA LYS A 124 8.84 -22.92 -4.57
C LYS A 124 9.49 -21.85 -5.45
N LYS A 125 10.13 -22.24 -6.57
CA LYS A 125 10.70 -21.28 -7.53
C LYS A 125 9.65 -20.36 -8.16
N GLN A 126 8.45 -20.87 -8.42
CA GLN A 126 7.35 -20.03 -8.92
C GLN A 126 6.91 -19.03 -7.86
N ALA A 127 6.85 -19.41 -6.58
CA ALA A 127 6.54 -18.48 -5.49
C ALA A 127 7.57 -17.35 -5.40
N ASP A 128 8.87 -17.65 -5.62
CA ASP A 128 9.95 -16.66 -5.73
C ASP A 128 9.69 -15.67 -6.89
N ASN A 129 9.30 -16.19 -8.06
CA ASN A 129 9.11 -15.38 -9.27
C ASN A 129 7.79 -14.59 -9.29
N LEU A 130 6.73 -15.13 -8.69
CA LEU A 130 5.38 -14.54 -8.69
C LEU A 130 5.18 -13.52 -7.57
N ASN A 131 6.19 -13.29 -6.73
CA ASN A 131 6.14 -12.37 -5.60
C ASN A 131 4.89 -12.60 -4.73
N LEU A 132 4.61 -13.87 -4.38
CA LEU A 132 3.42 -14.31 -3.60
C LEU A 132 3.40 -13.78 -2.14
N GLY A 133 4.06 -12.66 -1.85
CA GLY A 133 4.05 -11.95 -0.58
C GLY A 133 4.98 -12.56 0.46
N PHE A 134 4.60 -13.70 1.03
CA PHE A 134 5.29 -14.29 2.19
C PHE A 134 5.47 -15.81 2.04
N TYR A 135 6.71 -16.26 1.88
CA TYR A 135 7.07 -17.67 2.02
C TYR A 135 8.36 -17.86 2.82
N ARG A 136 8.50 -19.02 3.47
CA ARG A 136 9.68 -19.36 4.27
C ARG A 136 10.00 -20.85 4.19
N SER A 137 11.27 -21.21 4.34
CA SER A 137 11.69 -22.60 4.48
C SER A 137 12.13 -22.93 5.91
N TYR A 138 11.97 -24.19 6.33
CA TYR A 138 12.36 -24.67 7.66
C TYR A 138 12.92 -26.09 7.57
N THR A 139 13.74 -26.48 8.55
CA THR A 139 14.46 -27.76 8.59
C THR A 139 14.04 -28.66 9.75
N SER A 140 13.23 -28.14 10.68
CA SER A 140 12.73 -28.89 11.84
C SER A 140 11.37 -28.36 12.33
N GLY A 141 10.63 -29.17 13.09
CA GLY A 141 9.36 -28.76 13.69
C GLY A 141 9.49 -27.61 14.69
N ASP A 142 10.60 -27.54 15.44
CA ASP A 142 10.85 -26.45 16.40
C ASP A 142 11.12 -25.12 15.67
N GLU A 143 11.89 -25.16 14.60
CA GLU A 143 12.13 -24.01 13.74
C GLU A 143 10.84 -23.53 13.07
N PHE A 144 10.04 -24.46 12.54
CA PHE A 144 8.72 -24.16 12.00
C PHE A 144 7.82 -23.47 13.03
N LYS A 145 7.75 -24.01 14.24
CA LYS A 145 6.95 -23.44 15.34
C LYS A 145 7.39 -22.02 15.69
N SER A 146 8.70 -21.79 15.79
CA SER A 146 9.27 -20.47 16.08
C SER A 146 8.90 -19.45 15.01
N PHE A 147 9.14 -19.79 13.74
CA PHE A 147 8.78 -18.95 12.61
C PHE A 147 7.30 -18.68 12.55
N LEU A 148 6.47 -19.72 12.58
CA LEU A 148 5.03 -19.61 12.54
C LEU A 148 4.49 -18.69 13.63
N SER A 149 4.98 -18.81 14.87
CA SER A 149 4.48 -17.99 15.99
C SER A 149 4.78 -16.50 15.76
N LYS A 150 6.02 -16.19 15.34
CA LYS A 150 6.44 -14.82 15.03
C LYS A 150 5.67 -14.25 13.85
N ASP A 151 5.63 -15.01 12.76
CA ASP A 151 5.06 -14.58 11.49
C ASP A 151 3.53 -14.44 11.60
N LEU A 152 2.86 -15.37 12.29
CA LEU A 152 1.42 -15.29 12.55
C LEU A 152 1.09 -14.05 13.36
N SER A 153 1.81 -13.81 14.46
CA SER A 153 1.59 -12.62 15.29
C SER A 153 1.80 -11.35 14.48
N GLY A 154 2.89 -11.26 13.72
CA GLY A 154 3.17 -10.13 12.84
C GLY A 154 2.10 -9.95 11.77
N MET A 155 1.63 -11.04 11.14
CA MET A 155 0.58 -11.00 10.11
C MET A 155 -0.75 -10.51 10.66
N ILE A 156 -1.17 -11.00 11.83
CA ILE A 156 -2.41 -10.58 12.49
C ILE A 156 -2.32 -9.13 12.94
N ILE A 157 -1.20 -8.72 13.54
CA ILE A 157 -1.01 -7.34 13.98
C ILE A 157 -1.01 -6.39 12.75
N SER A 158 -0.23 -6.69 11.73
CA SER A 158 -0.10 -5.77 10.58
C SER A 158 -1.33 -5.73 9.67
N ASN A 159 -2.21 -6.74 9.67
CA ASN A 159 -3.29 -6.84 8.68
C ASN A 159 -4.70 -7.03 9.24
N PHE A 160 -4.85 -7.43 10.52
CA PHE A 160 -6.14 -7.93 11.05
C PHE A 160 -6.49 -7.38 12.45
N HIS A 161 -5.86 -6.29 12.88
CA HIS A 161 -6.28 -5.59 14.10
C HIS A 161 -7.66 -4.94 13.93
N SER A 162 -8.55 -5.20 14.89
CA SER A 162 -9.73 -4.35 15.09
C SER A 162 -9.32 -3.13 15.91
N PRO A 163 -9.61 -1.89 15.47
CA PRO A 163 -9.39 -0.71 16.28
C PRO A 163 -10.20 -0.82 17.58
N GLU A 164 -9.60 -0.43 18.69
CA GLU A 164 -10.26 -0.46 19.99
C GLU A 164 -11.58 0.32 19.95
N PHE A 165 -12.65 -0.32 20.44
CA PHE A 165 -13.93 0.31 20.78
C PHE A 165 -13.73 1.52 21.71
N ASN A 166 -13.50 2.70 21.13
CA ASN A 166 -13.58 3.98 21.81
C ASN A 166 -15.03 4.19 22.24
N SER A 167 -15.28 3.98 23.54
CA SER A 167 -16.53 4.41 24.16
C SER A 167 -16.48 5.93 24.25
N SER A 168 -17.42 6.60 23.57
CA SER A 168 -17.59 8.06 23.47
C SER A 168 -16.52 8.71 22.57
N THR A 169 -16.79 9.28 21.39
CA THR A 169 -17.94 10.05 20.88
C THR A 169 -17.78 10.11 19.35
N ASN A 170 -18.89 10.17 18.60
CA ASN A 170 -18.99 10.32 17.14
C ASN A 170 -17.73 10.86 16.42
N GLN A 171 -17.12 10.08 15.52
CA GLN A 171 -16.82 10.47 14.12
C GLN A 171 -16.59 9.22 13.25
N ASN A 172 -17.09 9.28 12.01
CA ASN A 172 -17.04 8.26 10.97
C ASN A 172 -15.72 8.33 10.16
N LYS A 173 -15.34 7.18 9.59
CA LYS A 173 -14.48 6.92 8.40
C LYS A 173 -12.93 6.86 8.55
N GLN A 174 -12.40 5.84 7.85
CA GLN A 174 -11.01 5.55 7.41
C GLN A 174 -10.08 4.78 8.38
N ASN A 175 -9.91 3.48 8.12
CA ASN A 175 -8.72 2.72 8.51
C ASN A 175 -7.53 3.28 7.71
N LYS A 176 -6.83 4.25 8.30
CA LYS A 176 -5.62 4.87 7.77
C LYS A 176 -4.41 3.99 8.10
N LEU A 177 -3.53 3.73 7.14
CA LEU A 177 -2.20 3.15 7.39
C LEU A 177 -1.53 3.97 8.50
N SER A 178 -1.23 3.34 9.65
CA SER A 178 -0.58 4.02 10.77
C SER A 178 0.93 4.06 10.55
N LEU A 179 1.38 4.90 9.63
CA LEU A 179 2.79 5.21 9.44
C LEU A 179 3.31 6.09 10.58
N SER A 180 4.59 5.96 10.92
CA SER A 180 5.26 6.95 11.78
C SER A 180 5.26 8.34 11.11
N SER A 181 5.33 9.41 11.92
CA SER A 181 5.38 10.78 11.39
C SER A 181 6.58 10.98 10.46
N LEU A 182 7.72 10.39 10.80
CA LEU A 182 8.93 10.48 9.98
C LEU A 182 8.77 9.75 8.63
N SER A 183 8.06 8.62 8.61
CA SER A 183 7.71 7.93 7.35
C SER A 183 6.80 8.77 6.46
N ILE A 184 5.84 9.49 7.05
CA ILE A 184 5.00 10.44 6.32
C ILE A 184 5.84 11.58 5.77
N ASP A 185 6.71 12.20 6.59
CA ASP A 185 7.59 13.30 6.17
C ASP A 185 8.51 12.88 5.01
N ILE A 186 9.06 11.66 5.06
CA ILE A 186 9.88 11.08 3.99
C ILE A 186 9.06 10.88 2.72
N LEU A 187 7.85 10.31 2.81
CA LEU A 187 6.99 10.11 1.64
C LEU A 187 6.59 11.43 0.98
N THR A 188 6.19 12.42 1.78
CA THR A 188 5.83 13.75 1.29
C THR A 188 7.02 14.39 0.59
N ALA A 189 8.21 14.36 1.20
CA ALA A 189 9.43 14.87 0.57
C ALA A 189 9.77 14.16 -0.75
N MET A 190 9.53 12.84 -0.83
CA MET A 190 9.69 12.08 -2.08
C MET A 190 8.69 12.51 -3.14
N GLY A 191 7.41 12.72 -2.78
CA GLY A 191 6.36 13.18 -3.70
C GLY A 191 6.63 14.57 -4.28
N GLU A 192 7.20 15.48 -3.49
CA GLU A 192 7.60 16.82 -3.93
C GLU A 192 8.83 16.82 -4.85
N SER A 193 9.68 15.80 -4.74
CA SER A 193 10.86 15.68 -5.58
C SER A 193 10.48 15.28 -7.02
N SER A 194 11.08 15.93 -8.01
CA SER A 194 10.81 15.69 -9.45
C SER A 194 11.10 14.26 -9.94
N GLY A 195 11.68 13.40 -9.09
CA GLY A 195 12.02 12.02 -9.40
C GLY A 195 11.40 10.96 -8.49
N GLY A 196 10.70 11.33 -7.42
CA GLY A 196 10.12 10.34 -6.49
C GLY A 196 11.16 9.45 -5.80
N THR A 197 12.38 9.97 -5.57
CA THR A 197 13.53 9.20 -5.10
C THR A 197 13.96 9.59 -3.70
N LEU A 198 14.50 8.63 -2.96
CA LEU A 198 15.18 8.83 -1.69
C LEU A 198 16.55 8.19 -1.77
N ALA A 199 17.59 9.00 -1.69
CA ALA A 199 18.98 8.53 -1.75
C ALA A 199 19.53 8.34 -0.32
N ARG A 200 20.20 7.22 -0.11
CA ARG A 200 20.98 6.91 1.09
C ARG A 200 22.41 7.39 0.87
N LEU A 201 22.97 8.09 1.87
CA LEU A 201 24.36 8.49 1.89
C LEU A 201 25.00 8.00 3.19
N ASP A 202 25.95 7.09 3.08
CA ASP A 202 26.77 6.66 4.19
C ASP A 202 28.02 7.57 4.29
N VAL A 203 28.15 8.27 5.41
CA VAL A 203 29.31 9.10 5.74
C VAL A 203 30.04 8.50 6.95
N ASN A 204 31.27 8.94 7.22
CA ASN A 204 32.05 8.46 8.36
C ASN A 204 31.35 8.64 9.73
N THR A 205 30.37 9.54 9.80
CA THR A 205 29.59 9.87 11.01
C THR A 205 28.19 9.26 11.02
N GLY A 206 27.89 8.33 10.09
CA GLY A 206 26.65 7.56 10.05
C GLY A 206 25.91 7.57 8.71
N THR A 207 24.69 7.06 8.71
CA THR A 207 23.81 7.01 7.52
C THR A 207 22.84 8.18 7.55
N ARG A 208 22.67 8.85 6.40
CA ARG A 208 21.60 9.84 6.19
C ARG A 208 20.81 9.53 4.93
N PHE A 209 19.58 10.01 4.87
CA PHE A 209 18.74 9.92 3.69
C PHE A 209 18.39 11.31 3.18
N HIS A 210 18.21 11.46 1.87
CA HIS A 210 17.78 12.73 1.29
C HIS A 210 16.85 12.54 0.09
N SER A 211 15.89 13.44 -0.03
CA SER A 211 14.99 13.57 -1.18
C SER A 211 14.79 15.05 -1.48
N GLY A 212 15.15 15.48 -2.69
CA GLY A 212 15.19 16.91 -3.03
C GLY A 212 16.07 17.70 -2.06
N SER A 213 15.50 18.73 -1.42
CA SER A 213 16.14 19.55 -0.38
C SER A 213 16.01 19.01 1.05
N ASN A 214 15.22 17.95 1.25
CA ASN A 214 14.91 17.40 2.56
C ASN A 214 15.93 16.33 2.95
N HIS A 215 16.28 16.29 4.24
CA HIS A 215 17.30 15.40 4.79
C HIS A 215 16.81 14.74 6.08
N PHE A 216 17.11 13.46 6.24
CA PHE A 216 16.68 12.63 7.37
C PHE A 216 17.86 11.84 7.93
N GLY A 217 17.90 11.66 9.26
CA GLY A 217 19.01 10.99 9.95
C GLY A 217 20.26 11.85 10.04
N ASN A 218 20.35 12.69 11.07
CA ASN A 218 21.43 13.65 11.22
C ASN A 218 22.80 12.96 11.46
N PRO A 219 23.83 13.21 10.64
CA PRO A 219 25.17 12.67 10.87
C PRO A 219 25.74 13.15 12.21
N GLY A 220 26.27 12.21 13.01
CA GLY A 220 26.73 12.50 14.38
C GLY A 220 25.66 12.42 15.47
N ASP A 221 24.39 12.18 15.12
CA ASP A 221 23.30 11.87 16.05
C ASP A 221 22.80 10.42 15.82
N PRO A 222 23.29 9.43 16.60
CA PRO A 222 22.91 8.04 16.43
C PRO A 222 21.42 7.76 16.58
N ARG A 223 20.70 8.57 17.37
CA ARG A 223 19.27 8.39 17.60
C ARG A 223 18.48 8.81 16.37
N SER A 224 18.77 10.01 15.85
CA SER A 224 18.15 10.51 14.62
C SER A 224 18.38 9.56 13.44
N GLN A 225 19.57 8.95 13.36
CA GLN A 225 19.89 7.96 12.31
C GLN A 225 19.08 6.68 12.46
N ALA A 226 18.95 6.13 13.68
CA ALA A 226 18.15 4.94 13.92
C ALA A 226 16.67 5.17 13.57
N GLU A 227 16.11 6.32 13.98
CA GLU A 227 14.73 6.71 13.66
C GLU A 227 14.52 6.82 12.14
N ALA A 228 15.46 7.41 11.40
CA ALA A 228 15.37 7.52 9.95
C ALA A 228 15.50 6.16 9.23
N ILE A 229 16.34 5.26 9.73
CA ILE A 229 16.46 3.89 9.19
C ILE A 229 15.16 3.13 9.42
N GLU A 230 14.60 3.19 10.63
CA GLU A 230 13.32 2.54 10.96
C GLU A 230 12.17 3.04 10.10
N ALA A 231 12.10 4.36 9.86
CA ALA A 231 11.09 4.94 8.96
C ALA A 231 11.24 4.44 7.51
N VAL A 232 12.46 4.39 6.98
CA VAL A 232 12.70 3.84 5.64
C VAL A 232 12.33 2.36 5.57
N GLU A 233 12.67 1.57 6.60
CA GLU A 233 12.26 0.18 6.69
C GLU A 233 10.73 0.05 6.73
N GLU A 234 10.02 0.83 7.54
CA GLU A 234 8.56 0.87 7.61
C GLU A 234 7.93 1.12 6.22
N LEU A 235 8.46 2.07 5.46
CA LEU A 235 8.00 2.38 4.11
C LEU A 235 8.24 1.25 3.11
N VAL A 236 9.38 0.56 3.22
CA VAL A 236 9.68 -0.63 2.40
C VAL A 236 8.76 -1.78 2.75
N HIS A 237 8.57 -2.08 4.04
CA HIS A 237 7.68 -3.14 4.51
C HIS A 237 6.22 -2.90 4.10
N SER A 238 5.80 -1.63 4.08
CA SER A 238 4.48 -1.20 3.62
C SER A 238 4.35 -1.16 2.10
N ASN A 239 5.41 -1.51 1.35
CA ASN A 239 5.48 -1.48 -0.10
C ASN A 239 5.19 -0.08 -0.70
N LEU A 240 5.50 0.99 0.03
CA LEU A 240 5.32 2.37 -0.41
C LEU A 240 6.56 2.87 -1.17
N ILE A 241 7.74 2.35 -0.82
CA ILE A 241 9.00 2.58 -1.54
C ILE A 241 9.70 1.24 -1.83
N LYS A 242 10.58 1.21 -2.83
CA LYS A 242 11.41 0.05 -3.16
C LYS A 242 12.79 0.46 -3.66
N LEU A 243 13.75 -0.46 -3.66
CA LEU A 243 15.09 -0.19 -4.19
C LEU A 243 15.06 0.03 -5.71
N GLY A 244 15.76 1.08 -6.17
CA GLY A 244 15.89 1.45 -7.58
C GLY A 244 16.90 0.59 -8.35
N VAL A 245 16.85 0.67 -9.68
CA VAL A 245 17.64 -0.17 -10.61
C VAL A 245 19.12 0.25 -10.67
N SER A 246 19.48 1.40 -10.10
CA SER A 246 20.79 2.07 -10.28
C SER A 246 21.88 1.68 -9.27
N GLY A 247 21.65 0.70 -8.40
CA GLY A 247 22.55 0.36 -7.29
C GLY A 247 21.93 0.68 -5.93
N GLY A 248 22.39 -0.02 -4.89
CA GLY A 248 21.71 -0.21 -3.59
C GLY A 248 21.50 1.01 -2.69
N ASP A 249 21.66 2.21 -3.22
CA ASP A 249 21.67 3.47 -2.45
C ASP A 249 20.52 4.42 -2.81
N VAL A 250 19.60 4.01 -3.69
CA VAL A 250 18.44 4.84 -4.07
C VAL A 250 17.15 4.04 -3.97
N TYR A 251 16.18 4.59 -3.25
CA TYR A 251 14.80 4.11 -3.20
C TYR A 251 13.93 4.94 -4.14
N VAL A 252 12.89 4.31 -4.69
CA VAL A 252 11.88 4.91 -5.57
C VAL A 252 10.48 4.64 -5.01
N LEU A 253 9.57 5.60 -5.21
CA LEU A 253 8.15 5.40 -4.90
C LEU A 253 7.55 4.24 -5.71
N THR A 254 6.68 3.47 -5.07
CA THR A 254 5.82 2.49 -5.76
C THR A 254 4.50 3.15 -6.17
N ALA A 255 3.69 2.45 -6.96
CA ALA A 255 2.32 2.89 -7.26
C ALA A 255 1.44 3.02 -5.99
N GLU A 256 1.75 2.29 -4.91
CA GLU A 256 1.06 2.45 -3.63
C GLU A 256 1.54 3.70 -2.89
N GLY A 257 2.86 3.97 -2.91
CA GLY A 257 3.44 5.18 -2.34
C GLY A 257 2.84 6.45 -2.94
N TYR A 258 2.72 6.51 -4.27
CA TYR A 258 2.07 7.65 -4.94
C TYR A 258 0.60 7.81 -4.54
N ARG A 259 -0.17 6.71 -4.48
CA ARG A 259 -1.59 6.76 -4.07
C ARG A 259 -1.78 7.23 -2.64
N LEU A 260 -0.91 6.82 -1.72
CA LEU A 260 -0.99 7.27 -0.33
C LEU A 260 -0.58 8.73 -0.19
N ILE A 261 0.39 9.22 -0.97
CA ILE A 261 0.74 10.64 -1.01
C ILE A 261 -0.48 11.45 -1.48
N GLU A 262 -1.14 11.02 -2.56
CA GLU A 262 -2.39 11.63 -3.03
C GLU A 262 -3.47 11.60 -1.94
N GLU A 263 -3.65 10.49 -1.22
CA GLU A 263 -4.61 10.38 -0.12
C GLU A 263 -4.25 11.26 1.08
N ILE A 264 -2.97 11.40 1.43
CA ILE A 264 -2.50 12.30 2.51
C ILE A 264 -2.76 13.75 2.12
N GLU A 265 -2.51 14.12 0.86
CA GLU A 265 -2.84 15.44 0.33
C GLU A 265 -4.35 15.69 0.34
N GLU A 266 -5.15 14.74 -0.17
CA GLU A 266 -6.62 14.83 -0.15
C GLU A 266 -7.22 14.81 1.27
N SER A 267 -6.58 14.13 2.21
CA SER A 267 -6.94 14.12 3.63
C SER A 267 -6.58 15.43 4.33
N SER A 268 -5.46 16.05 3.93
CA SER A 268 -5.09 17.39 4.39
C SER A 268 -6.10 18.41 3.87
N ILE A 269 -6.56 18.23 2.63
CA ILE A 269 -7.63 19.04 2.01
C ILE A 269 -9.00 18.82 2.68
N SER A 270 -9.30 17.63 3.20
CA SER A 270 -10.62 17.32 3.81
C SER A 270 -10.74 17.66 5.30
N ILE A 271 -9.65 18.07 5.97
CA ILE A 271 -9.69 18.66 7.32
C ILE A 271 -10.02 20.16 7.27
N GLU A 272 -10.05 20.78 6.08
CA GLU A 272 -10.28 22.22 5.89
C GLU A 272 -11.76 22.61 5.69
N PHE A 273 -12.70 21.70 5.91
CA PHE A 273 -14.12 22.00 5.83
C PHE A 273 -14.66 22.71 7.08
N GLU A 274 -14.13 23.91 7.34
CA GLU A 274 -14.90 25.01 7.92
C GLU A 274 -15.34 26.01 6.82
N HIS A 275 -14.93 25.79 5.57
CA HIS A 275 -15.22 26.65 4.42
C HIS A 275 -15.86 25.87 3.23
N ASP A 276 -16.71 26.53 2.43
CA ASP A 276 -17.53 25.96 1.33
C ASP A 276 -16.69 25.49 0.11
N ILE A 277 -15.37 25.57 0.18
CA ILE A 277 -14.41 25.20 -0.89
C ILE A 277 -13.12 24.67 -0.25
N SER A 278 -12.32 23.89 -1.00
CA SER A 278 -10.98 23.43 -0.55
C SER A 278 -10.04 24.61 -0.18
N LEU A 279 -9.05 24.43 0.72
CA LEU A 279 -8.11 25.51 1.04
C LEU A 279 -7.29 25.92 -0.17
N ASP A 280 -6.89 24.99 -1.04
CA ASP A 280 -6.19 25.33 -2.28
C ASP A 280 -7.06 26.27 -3.16
N ALA A 281 -8.36 26.00 -3.28
CA ALA A 281 -9.30 26.89 -3.97
C ALA A 281 -9.49 28.23 -3.24
N ALA A 282 -9.50 28.21 -1.90
CA ALA A 282 -9.61 29.43 -1.11
C ALA A 282 -8.35 30.31 -1.17
N LEU A 283 -7.16 29.72 -1.18
CA LEU A 283 -5.89 30.40 -1.37
C LEU A 283 -5.83 31.04 -2.75
N LEU A 284 -6.29 30.32 -3.79
CA LEU A 284 -6.46 30.91 -5.13
C LEU A 284 -7.42 32.10 -5.12
N LEU A 285 -8.48 32.06 -4.32
CA LEU A 285 -9.39 33.20 -4.17
C LEU A 285 -8.77 34.37 -3.40
N LYS A 286 -7.92 34.12 -2.41
CA LYS A 286 -7.16 35.18 -1.74
C LYS A 286 -6.24 35.90 -2.73
N ASP A 287 -5.63 35.14 -3.63
CA ASP A 287 -4.81 35.67 -4.71
C ASP A 287 -5.65 36.33 -5.83
N ALA A 288 -6.96 36.08 -5.90
CA ALA A 288 -7.88 36.70 -6.88
C ALA A 288 -7.97 38.22 -6.78
N VAL A 289 -7.67 38.79 -5.59
CA VAL A 289 -7.63 40.24 -5.37
C VAL A 289 -6.57 40.90 -6.28
N HIS A 290 -5.61 40.12 -6.77
CA HIS A 290 -4.58 40.56 -7.70
C HIS A 290 -5.01 40.51 -9.16
N GLY A 291 -6.27 40.19 -9.48
CA GLY A 291 -6.85 40.32 -10.81
C GLY A 291 -6.82 39.06 -11.69
N PRO A 292 -6.97 39.18 -13.03
CA PRO A 292 -7.04 38.04 -13.92
C PRO A 292 -5.82 37.13 -13.79
N LEU A 293 -6.09 35.83 -13.69
CA LEU A 293 -5.08 34.79 -13.66
C LEU A 293 -5.05 34.11 -15.03
N THR A 294 -3.89 34.00 -15.64
CA THR A 294 -3.75 33.36 -16.96
C THR A 294 -2.94 32.08 -16.86
N PHE A 295 -3.59 30.97 -17.16
CA PHE A 295 -2.97 29.66 -17.25
C PHE A 295 -2.61 29.35 -18.69
N SER A 296 -1.35 28.96 -18.91
CA SER A 296 -0.88 28.48 -20.20
C SER A 296 -0.25 27.10 -20.04
N SER A 297 -0.63 26.14 -20.87
CA SER A 297 0.06 24.86 -20.96
C SER A 297 0.47 24.54 -22.38
N THR A 298 1.65 23.92 -22.52
CA THR A 298 2.15 23.36 -23.78
C THR A 298 2.18 21.84 -23.67
N ASN A 299 1.38 21.15 -24.49
CA ASN A 299 1.31 19.68 -24.58
C ASN A 299 1.05 18.95 -23.24
N GLY A 300 0.52 19.62 -22.22
CA GLY A 300 0.24 19.03 -20.91
C GLY A 300 1.46 18.75 -20.02
N THR A 301 2.67 19.10 -20.46
CA THR A 301 3.92 18.79 -19.74
C THR A 301 4.58 19.99 -19.10
N GLN A 302 4.30 21.19 -19.60
CA GLN A 302 4.73 22.45 -18.99
C GLN A 302 3.49 23.32 -18.78
N ALA A 303 3.36 23.86 -17.58
CA ALA A 303 2.29 24.79 -17.22
C ALA A 303 2.88 26.03 -16.57
N VAL A 304 2.27 27.17 -16.87
CA VAL A 304 2.68 28.47 -16.38
C VAL A 304 1.44 29.22 -15.93
N LEU A 305 1.53 29.85 -14.76
CA LEU A 305 0.57 30.83 -14.26
C LEU A 305 1.15 32.23 -14.37
N GLU A 306 0.43 33.12 -15.03
CA GLU A 306 0.73 34.55 -15.12
C GLU A 306 -0.31 35.32 -14.30
N TYR A 307 0.15 36.11 -13.33
CA TYR A 307 -0.70 36.99 -12.50
C TYR A 307 -0.77 38.38 -13.13
N GLN A 308 -1.81 39.18 -12.81
CA GLN A 308 -1.91 40.57 -13.31
C GLN A 308 -0.71 41.45 -12.91
N SER A 309 -0.02 41.11 -11.81
CA SER A 309 1.21 41.77 -11.37
C SER A 309 2.38 41.62 -12.37
N GLY A 310 2.26 40.71 -13.34
CA GLY A 310 3.34 40.30 -14.24
C GLY A 310 4.23 39.21 -13.66
N GLU A 311 3.93 38.71 -12.46
CA GLU A 311 4.62 37.56 -11.89
C GLU A 311 4.25 36.29 -12.67
N VAL A 312 5.27 35.44 -12.89
CA VAL A 312 5.14 34.20 -13.66
C VAL A 312 5.60 33.04 -12.81
N LYS A 313 4.72 32.08 -12.54
CA LYS A 313 5.00 30.86 -11.80
C LYS A 313 4.98 29.66 -12.74
N PHE A 314 6.10 28.95 -12.81
CA PHE A 314 6.17 27.64 -13.48
C PHE A 314 5.60 26.57 -12.56
N LEU A 315 4.73 25.72 -13.10
CA LEU A 315 4.12 24.62 -12.36
C LEU A 315 4.73 23.28 -12.78
N SER A 316 5.08 22.47 -11.79
CA SER A 316 5.26 21.03 -11.97
C SER A 316 3.96 20.35 -12.40
N HIS A 317 4.03 19.10 -12.86
CA HIS A 317 2.85 18.33 -13.26
C HIS A 317 1.84 18.16 -12.10
N MET A 318 2.35 18.01 -10.87
CA MET A 318 1.52 17.90 -9.67
C MET A 318 0.84 19.23 -9.34
N GLU A 319 1.59 20.34 -9.33
CA GLU A 319 1.02 21.68 -9.09
C GLU A 319 0.00 22.07 -10.17
N MET A 320 0.24 21.68 -11.43
CA MET A 320 -0.69 21.86 -12.53
C MET A 320 -2.00 21.12 -12.30
N THR A 321 -1.94 19.85 -11.89
CA THR A 321 -3.13 19.03 -11.60
C THR A 321 -3.91 19.60 -10.42
N LYS A 322 -3.23 19.99 -9.33
CA LYS A 322 -3.85 20.63 -8.16
C LYS A 322 -4.53 21.94 -8.53
N PHE A 323 -3.85 22.78 -9.32
CA PHE A 323 -4.39 24.04 -9.81
C PHE A 323 -5.67 23.82 -10.64
N LEU A 324 -5.65 22.90 -11.61
CA LEU A 324 -6.81 22.62 -12.46
C LEU A 324 -8.00 22.08 -11.65
N LYS A 325 -7.76 21.17 -10.71
CA LYS A 325 -8.81 20.63 -9.81
C LYS A 325 -9.45 21.72 -8.95
N SER A 326 -8.63 22.62 -8.40
CA SER A 326 -9.10 23.76 -7.61
C SER A 326 -9.88 24.76 -8.46
N MET A 327 -9.42 25.01 -9.69
CA MET A 327 -10.10 25.92 -10.60
C MET A 327 -11.45 25.36 -11.09
N ASP A 328 -11.54 24.05 -11.37
CA ASP A 328 -12.81 23.38 -11.70
C ASP A 328 -13.83 23.56 -10.58
N GLU A 329 -13.41 23.39 -9.32
CA GLU A 329 -14.27 23.62 -8.16
C GLU A 329 -14.78 25.08 -8.10
N LEU A 330 -13.88 26.05 -8.30
CA LEU A 330 -14.20 27.48 -8.30
C LEU A 330 -15.14 27.87 -9.44
N LEU A 331 -14.97 27.29 -10.63
CA LEU A 331 -15.85 27.48 -11.79
C LEU A 331 -17.24 26.90 -11.53
N ILE A 332 -17.33 25.66 -11.04
CA ILE A 332 -18.61 25.00 -10.72
C ILE A 332 -19.41 25.80 -9.69
N LYS A 333 -18.73 26.36 -8.68
CA LYS A 333 -19.36 27.17 -7.63
C LYS A 333 -19.55 28.64 -8.00
N GLY A 334 -19.12 29.05 -9.20
CA GLY A 334 -19.32 30.39 -9.77
C GLY A 334 -18.47 31.49 -9.15
N TYR A 335 -17.34 31.14 -8.52
CA TYR A 335 -16.37 32.09 -7.98
C TYR A 335 -15.45 32.66 -9.07
N TYR A 336 -15.23 31.92 -10.15
CA TYR A 336 -14.50 32.35 -11.34
C TYR A 336 -15.32 32.13 -12.62
N THR A 337 -14.93 32.82 -13.68
CA THR A 337 -15.34 32.59 -15.06
C THR A 337 -14.12 32.42 -15.95
N GLU A 338 -14.17 31.48 -16.89
CA GLU A 338 -13.08 31.23 -17.84
C GLU A 338 -13.29 31.96 -19.18
N HIS A 339 -12.19 32.44 -19.74
CA HIS A 339 -12.10 32.96 -21.10
C HIS A 339 -10.97 32.24 -21.82
N VAL A 340 -11.35 31.39 -22.76
CA VAL A 340 -10.40 30.61 -23.57
C VAL A 340 -10.05 31.42 -24.83
N ASP A 341 -8.76 31.65 -25.07
CA ASP A 341 -8.30 32.26 -26.32
C ASP A 341 -8.30 31.20 -27.44
N GLU A 342 -9.37 31.19 -28.24
CA GLU A 342 -9.56 30.20 -29.31
C GLU A 342 -8.55 30.33 -30.46
N SER A 343 -7.80 31.43 -30.54
CA SER A 343 -6.79 31.66 -31.59
C SER A 343 -5.54 30.78 -31.46
N MET A 344 -5.33 30.15 -30.30
CA MET A 344 -4.17 29.29 -29.98
C MET A 344 -4.43 27.78 -30.15
N LYS A 345 -5.63 27.37 -30.60
CA LYS A 345 -5.94 25.97 -30.98
C LYS A 345 -5.26 25.62 -32.31
N SER A 346 -3.93 25.47 -32.32
CA SER A 346 -3.17 25.06 -33.51
C SER A 346 -3.13 23.54 -33.67
N SER A 347 -3.15 23.07 -34.92
CA SER A 347 -3.29 21.67 -35.35
C SER A 347 -2.10 20.75 -35.07
N LYS A 348 -1.08 21.19 -34.31
CA LYS A 348 0.05 20.36 -33.85
C LYS A 348 0.54 20.82 -32.48
N GLY A 349 -0.07 20.27 -31.44
CA GLY A 349 0.24 20.52 -30.03
C GLY A 349 -0.83 21.37 -29.36
N VAL A 350 -1.47 20.83 -28.32
CA VAL A 350 -2.52 21.51 -27.57
C VAL A 350 -1.82 22.54 -26.69
N ASN A 351 -1.68 23.75 -27.23
CA ASN A 351 -1.37 24.92 -26.42
C ASN A 351 -2.71 25.50 -25.96
N CYS A 352 -3.05 25.35 -24.69
CA CYS A 352 -4.21 26.01 -24.11
C CYS A 352 -3.75 27.25 -23.34
N LYS A 353 -4.35 28.40 -23.66
CA LYS A 353 -4.25 29.62 -22.87
C LYS A 353 -5.64 29.98 -22.38
N VAL A 354 -5.82 29.98 -21.06
CA VAL A 354 -7.10 30.24 -20.40
C VAL A 354 -6.90 31.37 -19.41
N THR A 355 -7.74 32.39 -19.49
CA THR A 355 -7.75 33.48 -18.53
C THR A 355 -8.96 33.32 -17.62
N TYR A 356 -8.72 33.26 -16.31
CA TYR A 356 -9.73 33.17 -15.28
C TYR A 356 -9.97 34.55 -14.65
N LEU A 357 -11.23 34.96 -14.61
CA LEU A 357 -11.69 36.20 -13.98
C LEU A 357 -12.53 35.86 -12.76
N ALA A 358 -12.17 36.40 -11.60
CA ALA A 358 -12.99 36.25 -10.40
C ALA A 358 -14.32 37.00 -10.57
N THR A 359 -15.41 36.38 -10.10
CA THR A 359 -16.75 36.99 -10.12
C THR A 359 -16.94 37.88 -8.90
N HIS A 360 -18.02 38.66 -8.84
CA HIS A 360 -18.40 39.40 -7.62
C HIS A 360 -18.46 38.48 -6.39
N LYS A 361 -18.96 37.25 -6.58
CA LYS A 361 -18.99 36.22 -5.53
C LYS A 361 -17.58 35.79 -5.11
N GLY A 362 -16.65 35.67 -6.06
CA GLY A 362 -15.22 35.41 -5.79
C GLY A 362 -14.57 36.53 -4.98
N TYR A 363 -14.74 37.78 -5.40
CA TYR A 363 -14.20 38.93 -4.67
C TYR A 363 -14.80 39.10 -3.27
N ASP A 364 -16.12 38.92 -3.13
CA ASP A 364 -16.79 38.98 -1.82
C ASP A 364 -16.27 37.90 -0.87
N TYR A 365 -16.02 36.69 -1.39
CA TYR A 365 -15.42 35.62 -0.61
C TYR A 365 -13.99 35.98 -0.19
N ALA A 366 -13.15 36.39 -1.12
CA ALA A 366 -11.77 36.79 -0.84
C ALA A 366 -11.67 37.93 0.20
N ALA A 367 -12.64 38.85 0.21
CA ALA A 367 -12.66 39.99 1.12
C ALA A 367 -13.14 39.66 2.55
N ASN A 368 -13.98 38.62 2.71
CA ASN A 368 -14.66 38.31 3.98
C ASN A 368 -14.22 36.99 4.63
N SER A 369 -13.35 36.22 3.98
CA SER A 369 -12.88 34.94 4.51
C SER A 369 -11.63 35.15 5.36
N ASP A 370 -11.69 34.75 6.64
CA ASP A 370 -10.54 34.72 7.56
C ASP A 370 -9.68 33.47 7.32
N ILE A 371 -9.18 33.30 6.09
CA ILE A 371 -8.33 32.16 5.66
C ILE A 371 -6.85 32.53 5.71
#